data_AF-A0A1Q7TVS9-F1
#
_entry.id   AF-A0A1Q7TVS9-F1
#
_cell.length_a   1.000
_cell.length_b   1.000
_cell.length_c   1.000
_cell.angle_alpha   90.00
_cell.angle_beta   90.00
_cell.angle_gamma   90.00
#
_symmetry.space_group_name_H-M   'P 1'
#
loop_
_entity.id
_entity.type
_entity.pdbx_description
1 polymer ?
#
loop_
_entity_poly.entity_id
_entity_poly.type
_entity_poly.pdbx_seq_one_letter_code
_entity_poly.pdbx_strand_id
1 'polypeptide(L)'
;MSSVATIVVASTVVGGIVASRNAGKAADAQTQAAGMSIDEQRREFDVNQANLAPFREAGLSVLPQITKGLAPGGDFNRDFTLKDFTKDPGYQFRMDQGQRALEASAAARGGLLSGGSLKALSRYGQDYASNEYSNAYNRFNNDRTTRFNRLSAVAGTGQTATNTLANLGTQTAQNIGETYLGAGNARAAGYIGQGNAINQGVGSLANFYLQQQYLNRFATPTPAPAAGGPG
;
A
#
# COMPACT_ATOMS: atom_id res chain seq x y z
N MET A 1 -20.41 22.54 -28.64
CA MET A 1 -20.07 22.26 -30.05
C MET A 1 -18.56 22.09 -30.13
N SER A 2 -18.07 20.88 -30.30
CA SER A 2 -16.67 20.63 -30.64
C SER A 2 -16.66 19.62 -31.77
N SER A 3 -16.12 20.07 -32.89
CA SER A 3 -16.17 19.45 -34.21
C SER A 3 -15.37 18.15 -34.21
N VAL A 4 -16.02 17.05 -34.56
CA VAL A 4 -15.34 15.80 -34.91
C VAL A 4 -14.65 16.02 -36.26
N ALA A 5 -13.32 16.15 -36.25
CA ALA A 5 -12.53 16.12 -37.45
C ALA A 5 -12.45 14.66 -37.94
N THR A 6 -13.39 14.30 -38.81
CA THR A 6 -13.37 13.05 -39.57
C THR A 6 -12.14 13.07 -40.48
N ILE A 7 -11.11 12.30 -40.14
CA ILE A 7 -10.01 12.02 -41.06
C ILE A 7 -10.51 10.97 -42.05
N VAL A 8 -10.90 11.43 -43.23
CA VAL A 8 -11.00 10.59 -44.44
C VAL A 8 -9.57 10.36 -44.93
N VAL A 9 -8.99 9.20 -44.65
CA VAL A 9 -7.76 8.77 -45.33
C VAL A 9 -8.16 8.13 -46.66
N ALA A 10 -8.14 8.94 -47.72
CA ALA A 10 -8.21 8.48 -49.09
C ALA A 10 -6.80 8.32 -49.68
N SER A 11 -6.60 7.25 -50.47
CA SER A 11 -5.48 6.98 -51.39
C SER A 11 -4.13 6.64 -50.72
N THR A 12 -3.29 5.70 -51.17
CA THR A 12 -3.18 4.89 -52.39
C THR A 12 -2.26 3.70 -52.08
N VAL A 13 -2.38 2.63 -52.86
CA VAL A 13 -1.48 1.46 -52.86
C VAL A 13 -0.06 1.90 -53.23
N VAL A 14 0.81 2.16 -52.25
CA VAL A 14 2.27 2.25 -52.43
C VAL A 14 2.99 1.66 -51.22
N GLY A 15 3.54 0.45 -51.38
CA GLY A 15 4.75 -0.02 -50.70
C GLY A 15 4.55 -0.89 -49.45
N GLY A 16 4.45 -2.21 -49.63
CA GLY A 16 4.55 -3.22 -48.55
C GLY A 16 5.85 -3.19 -47.72
N ILE A 17 6.80 -2.33 -48.07
CA ILE A 17 8.05 -2.07 -47.31
C ILE A 17 7.90 -0.88 -46.33
N VAL A 18 7.03 0.10 -46.61
CA VAL A 18 6.78 1.26 -45.73
C VAL A 18 5.87 0.86 -44.55
N ALA A 19 4.91 -0.04 -44.79
CA ALA A 19 4.05 -0.60 -43.74
C ALA A 19 4.85 -1.38 -42.67
N SER A 20 5.88 -2.14 -43.09
CA SER A 20 6.74 -2.93 -42.19
C SER A 20 7.61 -2.05 -41.26
N ARG A 21 8.18 -0.95 -41.77
CA ARG A 21 9.02 -0.03 -40.96
C ARG A 21 8.19 0.84 -40.01
N ASN A 22 6.98 1.22 -40.38
CA ASN A 22 6.09 2.01 -39.53
C ASN A 22 5.37 1.16 -38.47
N ALA A 23 5.08 -0.11 -38.76
CA ALA A 23 4.52 -1.06 -37.78
C ALA A 23 5.50 -1.37 -36.64
N GLY A 24 6.79 -1.57 -36.95
CA GLY A 24 7.84 -1.72 -35.93
C GLY A 24 7.98 -0.48 -35.03
N LYS A 25 8.04 0.72 -35.63
CA LYS A 25 8.11 1.99 -34.88
C LYS A 25 6.88 2.23 -34.00
N ALA A 26 5.69 1.86 -34.45
CA ALA A 26 4.47 1.98 -33.66
C ALA A 26 4.46 1.02 -32.45
N ALA A 27 4.91 -0.22 -32.65
CA ALA A 27 5.07 -1.21 -31.57
C ALA A 27 6.15 -0.79 -30.56
N ASP A 28 7.26 -0.21 -31.04
CA ASP A 28 8.32 0.34 -30.20
C ASP A 28 7.82 1.54 -29.37
N ALA A 29 7.08 2.47 -29.99
CA ALA A 29 6.48 3.60 -29.30
C ALA A 29 5.45 3.17 -28.23
N GLN A 30 4.60 2.17 -28.53
CA GLN A 30 3.68 1.59 -27.55
C GLN A 30 4.42 0.91 -26.40
N THR A 31 5.50 0.19 -26.69
CA THR A 31 6.31 -0.43 -25.63
C THR A 31 7.02 0.62 -24.78
N GLN A 32 7.55 1.68 -25.38
CA GLN A 32 8.19 2.78 -24.65
C GLN A 32 7.19 3.49 -23.73
N ALA A 33 5.98 3.78 -24.23
CA ALA A 33 4.90 4.36 -23.42
C ALA A 33 4.49 3.44 -22.26
N ALA A 34 4.39 2.14 -22.51
CA ALA A 34 4.12 1.15 -21.47
C ALA A 34 5.25 1.09 -20.41
N GLY A 35 6.50 1.17 -20.84
CA GLY A 35 7.67 1.26 -19.94
C GLY A 35 7.61 2.49 -19.03
N MET A 36 7.37 3.67 -19.60
CA MET A 36 7.22 4.91 -18.82
C MET A 36 6.04 4.83 -17.84
N SER A 37 4.92 4.22 -18.23
CA SER A 37 3.77 4.00 -17.34
C SER A 37 4.13 3.09 -16.16
N ILE A 38 4.85 1.99 -16.40
CA ILE A 38 5.31 1.08 -15.34
C ILE A 38 6.29 1.79 -14.39
N ASP A 39 7.22 2.57 -14.93
CA ASP A 39 8.21 3.30 -14.13
C ASP A 39 7.53 4.36 -13.24
N GLU A 40 6.52 5.07 -13.76
CA GLU A 40 5.73 6.02 -12.98
C GLU A 40 4.91 5.33 -11.88
N GLN A 41 4.28 4.18 -12.18
CA GLN A 41 3.54 3.40 -11.18
C GLN A 41 4.45 2.89 -10.05
N ARG A 42 5.69 2.50 -10.37
CA ARG A 42 6.71 2.13 -9.38
C ARG A 42 7.12 3.34 -8.54
N ARG A 43 7.40 4.48 -9.17
CA ARG A 43 7.77 5.73 -8.49
C ARG A 43 6.69 6.16 -7.50
N GLU A 44 5.43 6.15 -7.92
CA GLU A 44 4.30 6.49 -7.05
C GLU A 44 4.16 5.50 -5.88
N PHE A 45 4.36 4.20 -6.11
CA PHE A 45 4.40 3.22 -5.02
C PHE A 45 5.54 3.51 -4.03
N ASP A 46 6.74 3.79 -4.52
CA ASP A 46 7.91 4.09 -3.69
C ASP A 46 7.71 5.37 -2.86
N VAL A 47 7.12 6.42 -3.45
CA VAL A 47 6.75 7.66 -2.74
C VAL A 47 5.74 7.36 -1.64
N ASN A 48 4.69 6.59 -1.93
CA ASN A 48 3.70 6.20 -0.93
C ASN A 48 4.31 5.32 0.17
N GLN A 49 5.24 4.42 -0.18
CA GLN A 49 5.98 3.63 0.78
C GLN A 49 6.79 4.50 1.74
N ALA A 50 7.50 5.51 1.21
CA ALA A 50 8.29 6.46 1.99
C ALA A 50 7.40 7.33 2.89
N ASN A 51 6.29 7.86 2.35
CA ASN A 51 5.34 8.69 3.11
C ASN A 51 4.68 7.92 4.26
N LEU A 52 4.44 6.62 4.09
CA LEU A 52 3.83 5.76 5.12
C LEU A 52 4.86 5.18 6.09
N ALA A 53 6.16 5.23 5.79
CA ALA A 53 7.20 4.62 6.62
C ALA A 53 7.19 5.12 8.08
N PRO A 54 7.08 6.42 8.38
CA PRO A 54 7.07 6.91 9.77
C PRO A 54 5.92 6.33 10.60
N PHE A 55 4.75 6.14 10.01
CA PHE A 55 3.59 5.56 10.71
C PHE A 55 3.78 4.06 10.97
N ARG A 56 4.33 3.33 9.98
CA ARG A 56 4.67 1.92 10.18
C ARG A 56 5.73 1.76 11.26
N GLU A 57 6.80 2.55 11.21
CA GLU A 57 7.89 2.52 12.19
C GLU A 57 7.41 2.89 13.59
N ALA A 58 6.57 3.93 13.72
CA ALA A 58 5.95 4.28 14.99
C ALA A 58 5.14 3.12 15.57
N GLY A 59 4.30 2.46 14.75
CA GLY A 59 3.55 1.28 15.18
C GLY A 59 4.45 0.12 15.58
N LEU A 60 5.50 -0.17 14.80
CA LEU A 60 6.48 -1.23 15.11
C LEU A 60 7.25 -0.93 16.40
N SER A 61 7.57 0.33 16.68
CA SER A 61 8.35 0.74 17.85
C SER A 61 7.65 0.43 19.18
N VAL A 62 6.32 0.41 19.21
CA VAL A 62 5.53 0.14 20.42
C VAL A 62 5.18 -1.34 20.61
N LEU A 63 5.28 -2.17 19.55
CA LEU A 63 4.96 -3.59 19.62
C LEU A 63 5.74 -4.34 20.72
N PRO A 64 7.07 -4.13 20.90
CA PRO A 64 7.81 -4.80 21.97
C PRO A 64 7.26 -4.48 23.37
N GLN A 65 6.78 -3.25 23.58
CA GLN A 65 6.20 -2.84 24.86
C GLN A 65 4.84 -3.51 25.10
N ILE A 66 4.00 -3.58 24.06
CA ILE A 66 2.71 -4.28 24.13
C ILE A 66 2.93 -5.76 24.40
N THR A 67 3.79 -6.43 23.62
CA THR A 67 4.08 -7.87 23.76
C THR A 67 4.65 -8.18 25.15
N LYS A 68 5.64 -7.41 25.61
CA LYS A 68 6.21 -7.58 26.95
C LYS A 68 5.19 -7.32 28.04
N GLY A 69 4.33 -6.31 27.87
CA GLY A 69 3.29 -5.96 28.84
C GLY A 69 2.18 -7.01 28.96
N LEU A 70 1.84 -7.70 27.86
CA LEU A 70 0.81 -8.74 27.81
C LEU A 70 1.33 -10.14 28.21
N ALA A 71 2.64 -10.37 28.17
CA ALA A 71 3.25 -11.61 28.62
C ALA A 71 2.87 -11.94 30.08
N PRO A 72 2.90 -13.21 30.51
CA PRO A 72 2.63 -13.57 31.91
C PRO A 72 3.50 -12.78 32.88
N GLY A 73 2.87 -12.12 33.86
CA GLY A 73 3.56 -11.24 34.82
C GLY A 73 4.00 -9.88 34.26
N GLY A 74 3.69 -9.59 33.00
CA GLY A 74 3.88 -8.30 32.36
C GLY A 74 2.98 -7.22 32.96
N ASP A 75 3.32 -5.96 32.73
CA ASP A 75 2.69 -4.83 33.42
C ASP A 75 1.19 -4.66 33.07
N PHE A 76 0.72 -5.24 31.96
CA PHE A 76 -0.70 -5.28 31.56
C PHE A 76 -1.43 -6.57 31.95
N ASN A 77 -0.72 -7.59 32.45
CA ASN A 77 -1.25 -8.93 32.73
C ASN A 77 -0.83 -9.47 34.11
N ARG A 78 -0.54 -8.57 35.06
CA ARG A 78 -0.26 -8.90 36.46
C ARG A 78 -1.32 -8.35 37.39
N ASP A 79 -1.42 -8.99 38.55
CA ASP A 79 -2.31 -8.54 39.63
C ASP A 79 -1.74 -7.34 40.38
N PHE A 80 -2.64 -6.61 41.03
CA PHE A 80 -2.29 -5.54 41.96
C PHE A 80 -1.69 -6.14 43.24
N THR A 81 -0.59 -5.55 43.72
CA THR A 81 0.14 -6.04 44.89
C THR A 81 0.32 -4.96 45.95
N LEU A 82 0.66 -5.36 47.18
CA LEU A 82 1.06 -4.44 48.26
C LEU A 82 2.21 -3.49 47.87
N LYS A 83 3.09 -3.93 46.96
CA LYS A 83 4.17 -3.09 46.43
C LYS A 83 3.64 -1.95 45.56
N ASP A 84 2.53 -2.18 44.85
CA ASP A 84 1.88 -1.13 44.04
C ASP A 84 1.13 -0.15 44.93
N PHE A 85 0.48 -0.65 45.98
CA PHE A 85 -0.17 0.18 46.99
C PHE A 85 0.79 1.15 47.69
N THR A 86 1.95 0.65 48.14
CA THR A 86 2.97 1.47 48.83
C THR A 86 3.68 2.46 47.89
N LYS A 87 3.67 2.21 46.58
CA LYS A 87 4.20 3.12 45.55
C LYS A 87 3.20 4.16 45.08
N ASP A 88 1.92 4.04 45.43
CA ASP A 88 0.91 5.00 45.03
C ASP A 88 1.25 6.38 45.61
N PRO A 89 1.38 7.45 44.79
CA PRO A 89 1.71 8.79 45.29
C PRO A 89 0.67 9.33 46.27
N GLY A 90 -0.59 8.90 46.11
CA GLY A 90 -1.67 9.25 47.01
C GLY A 90 -1.55 8.53 48.37
N TYR A 91 -0.94 7.35 48.44
CA TYR A 91 -0.63 6.68 49.70
C TYR A 91 0.34 7.52 50.55
N GLN A 92 1.46 7.99 49.97
CA GLN A 92 2.40 8.86 50.68
C GLN A 92 1.75 10.16 51.15
N PHE A 93 1.05 10.86 50.27
CA PHE A 93 0.34 12.10 50.63
C PHE A 93 -0.65 11.88 51.79
N ARG A 94 -1.40 10.78 51.77
CA ARG A 94 -2.37 10.45 52.81
C ARG A 94 -1.73 10.00 54.12
N MET A 95 -0.60 9.31 54.05
CA MET A 95 0.17 8.93 55.23
C MET A 95 0.68 10.17 55.96
N ASP A 96 1.22 11.15 55.22
CA ASP A 96 1.65 12.44 55.78
C ASP A 96 0.49 13.22 56.42
N GLN A 97 -0.68 13.24 55.78
CA GLN A 97 -1.88 13.89 56.33
C GLN A 97 -2.41 13.17 57.58
N GLY A 98 -2.42 11.83 57.57
CA GLY A 98 -2.83 11.03 58.71
C GLY A 98 -1.92 11.24 59.92
N GLN A 99 -0.60 11.31 59.69
CA GLN A 99 0.38 11.58 60.74
C GLN A 99 0.18 12.97 61.36
N ARG A 100 -0.01 14.01 60.54
CA ARG A 100 -0.34 15.37 61.03
C ARG A 100 -1.65 15.42 61.81
N ALA A 101 -2.68 14.70 61.38
CA ALA A 101 -3.96 14.63 62.09
C ALA A 101 -3.81 13.92 63.45
N LEU A 102 -2.98 12.87 63.50
CA LEU A 102 -2.67 12.16 64.74
C LEU A 102 -1.87 13.05 65.70
N GLU A 103 -0.87 13.77 65.21
CA GLU A 103 -0.08 14.75 65.97
C GLU A 103 -0.96 15.87 66.52
N ALA A 104 -1.86 16.43 65.70
CA ALA A 104 -2.83 17.44 66.13
C ALA A 104 -3.80 16.90 67.20
N SER A 105 -4.27 15.66 67.05
CA SER A 105 -5.14 15.00 68.03
C SER A 105 -4.40 14.68 69.34
N ALA A 106 -3.13 14.29 69.26
CA ALA A 106 -2.27 14.03 70.41
C ALA A 106 -1.95 15.31 71.20
N ALA A 107 -1.64 16.40 70.49
CA ALA A 107 -1.43 17.72 71.09
C ALA A 107 -2.72 18.28 71.74
N ALA A 108 -3.89 18.01 71.16
CA ALA A 108 -5.17 18.49 71.67
C ALA A 108 -5.72 17.68 72.86
N ARG A 109 -5.30 16.42 73.05
CA ARG A 109 -5.90 15.49 74.04
C ARG A 109 -5.05 15.20 75.27
N GLY A 110 -3.83 15.72 75.38
CA GLY A 110 -3.08 15.79 76.65
C GLY A 110 -2.84 14.46 77.41
N GLY A 111 -2.81 13.31 76.73
CA GLY A 111 -2.56 12.00 77.36
C GLY A 111 -3.37 10.88 76.73
N LEU A 112 -2.81 10.18 75.74
CA LEU A 112 -3.57 9.34 74.80
C LEU A 112 -3.42 7.84 75.12
N LEU A 113 -4.10 7.37 76.17
CA LEU A 113 -4.28 5.93 76.44
C LEU A 113 -5.69 5.61 76.99
N SER A 114 -6.73 6.20 76.39
CA SER A 114 -8.12 5.80 76.63
C SER A 114 -8.56 4.78 75.56
N GLY A 115 -9.07 3.62 75.98
CA GLY A 115 -9.47 2.50 75.10
C GLY A 115 -10.53 2.84 74.04
N GLY A 116 -11.31 3.92 74.24
CA GLY A 116 -12.22 4.47 73.22
C GLY A 116 -11.48 5.12 72.04
N SER A 117 -10.34 5.74 72.30
CA SER A 117 -9.49 6.38 71.30
C SER A 117 -8.78 5.34 70.43
N LEU A 118 -8.29 4.25 71.03
CA LEU A 118 -7.70 3.11 70.32
C LEU A 118 -8.72 2.37 69.43
N LYS A 119 -9.97 2.21 69.90
CA LYS A 119 -11.04 1.57 69.11
C LYS A 119 -11.52 2.44 67.94
N ALA A 120 -11.58 3.76 68.13
CA ALA A 120 -11.89 4.72 67.06
C ALA A 120 -10.75 4.79 66.03
N LEU A 121 -9.50 4.78 66.49
CA LEU A 121 -8.32 4.78 65.62
C LEU A 121 -8.17 3.44 64.86
N SER A 122 -8.51 2.31 65.48
CA SER A 122 -8.51 1.00 64.83
C SER A 122 -9.60 0.87 63.76
N ARG A 123 -10.81 1.41 64.00
CA ARG A 123 -11.88 1.44 62.99
C ARG A 123 -11.59 2.43 61.87
N TYR A 124 -11.10 3.62 62.22
CA TYR A 124 -10.61 4.58 61.23
C TYR A 124 -9.51 3.95 60.37
N GLY A 125 -8.52 3.27 60.97
CA GLY A 125 -7.48 2.56 60.24
C GLY A 125 -8.01 1.47 59.31
N GLN A 126 -9.02 0.70 59.71
CA GLN A 126 -9.63 -0.34 58.86
C GLN A 126 -10.47 0.25 57.72
N ASP A 127 -11.39 1.17 57.99
CA ASP A 127 -12.25 1.77 56.96
C ASP A 127 -11.44 2.65 56.00
N TYR A 128 -10.45 3.37 56.52
CA TYR A 128 -9.54 4.20 55.75
C TYR A 128 -8.61 3.36 54.87
N ALA A 129 -8.01 2.29 55.42
CA ALA A 129 -7.17 1.39 54.62
C ALA A 129 -7.96 0.67 53.54
N SER A 130 -9.21 0.27 53.82
CA SER A 130 -10.09 -0.39 52.84
C SER A 130 -10.46 0.53 51.68
N ASN A 131 -10.88 1.76 51.99
CA ASN A 131 -11.19 2.77 50.98
C ASN A 131 -9.95 3.17 50.18
N GLU A 132 -8.81 3.30 50.85
CA GLU A 132 -7.60 3.74 50.20
C GLU A 132 -6.99 2.66 49.30
N TYR A 133 -7.02 1.41 49.74
CA TYR A 133 -6.64 0.27 48.90
C TYR A 133 -7.52 0.18 47.65
N SER A 134 -8.83 0.37 47.79
CA SER A 134 -9.77 0.42 46.65
C SER A 134 -9.42 1.56 45.68
N ASN A 135 -9.13 2.76 46.20
CA ASN A 135 -8.75 3.91 45.37
C ASN A 135 -7.42 3.68 44.63
N ALA A 136 -6.41 3.12 45.31
CA ALA A 136 -5.13 2.79 44.71
C ALA A 136 -5.27 1.69 43.65
N TYR A 137 -6.08 0.66 43.91
CA TYR A 137 -6.42 -0.38 42.94
C TYR A 137 -7.11 0.20 41.70
N ASN A 138 -8.08 1.10 41.88
CA ASN A 138 -8.77 1.76 40.77
C ASN A 138 -7.81 2.62 39.93
N ARG A 139 -6.92 3.40 40.58
CA ARG A 139 -5.88 4.18 39.89
C ARG A 139 -4.91 3.28 39.12
N PHE A 140 -4.45 2.20 39.74
CA PHE A 140 -3.57 1.22 39.11
C PHE A 140 -4.19 0.65 37.83
N ASN A 141 -5.43 0.19 37.89
CA ASN A 141 -6.12 -0.37 36.72
C ASN A 141 -6.40 0.69 35.65
N ASN A 142 -6.77 1.92 36.04
CA ASN A 142 -7.02 3.01 35.11
C ASN A 142 -5.75 3.44 34.38
N ASP A 143 -4.63 3.59 35.09
CA ASP A 143 -3.34 3.96 34.50
C ASP A 143 -2.85 2.86 33.54
N ARG A 144 -2.94 1.59 33.95
CA ARG A 144 -2.61 0.42 33.13
C ARG A 144 -3.42 0.41 31.83
N THR A 145 -4.74 0.58 31.94
CA THR A 145 -5.66 0.62 30.79
C THR A 145 -5.35 1.79 29.87
N THR A 146 -5.07 2.97 30.44
CA THR A 146 -4.72 4.16 29.66
C THR A 146 -3.41 3.98 28.90
N ARG A 147 -2.38 3.43 29.54
CA ARG A 147 -1.09 3.11 28.91
C ARG A 147 -1.27 2.10 27.77
N PHE A 148 -2.00 1.02 28.01
CA PHE A 148 -2.30 0.02 26.98
C PHE A 148 -3.05 0.65 25.80
N ASN A 149 -4.10 1.44 26.05
CA ASN A 149 -4.89 2.08 24.99
C ASN A 149 -4.04 3.02 24.13
N ARG A 150 -3.12 3.79 24.73
CA ARG A 150 -2.20 4.66 23.98
C ARG A 150 -1.25 3.87 23.10
N LEU A 151 -0.64 2.81 23.62
CA LEU A 151 0.25 1.95 22.84
C LEU A 151 -0.51 1.26 21.70
N SER A 152 -1.70 0.72 22.00
CA SER A 152 -2.57 0.08 21.01
C SER A 152 -3.04 1.04 19.92
N ALA A 153 -3.30 2.31 20.24
CA ALA A 153 -3.64 3.33 19.24
C ALA A 153 -2.47 3.62 18.28
N VAL A 154 -1.25 3.68 18.79
CA VAL A 154 -0.04 3.86 17.96
C VAL A 154 0.22 2.62 17.11
N ALA A 155 0.14 1.43 17.69
CA ALA A 155 0.25 0.16 16.96
C ALA A 155 -0.82 0.05 15.86
N GLY A 156 -2.07 0.41 16.16
CA GLY A 156 -3.17 0.43 15.21
C GLY A 156 -2.94 1.40 14.04
N THR A 157 -2.29 2.54 14.29
CA THR A 157 -1.88 3.46 13.22
C THR A 157 -0.89 2.79 12.26
N GLY A 158 0.11 2.09 12.80
CA GLY A 158 1.07 1.33 11.98
C GLY A 158 0.43 0.17 11.21
N GLN A 159 -0.53 -0.52 11.82
CA GLN A 159 -1.32 -1.55 11.14
C GLN A 159 -2.11 -0.97 9.96
N THR A 160 -2.79 0.15 10.14
CA THR A 160 -3.52 0.84 9.06
C THR A 160 -2.58 1.28 7.93
N ALA A 161 -1.45 1.90 8.24
CA ALA A 161 -0.46 2.30 7.24
C ALA A 161 0.09 1.09 6.45
N THR A 162 0.32 -0.03 7.14
CA THR A 162 0.77 -1.29 6.51
C THR A 162 -0.29 -1.86 5.58
N ASN A 163 -1.57 -1.87 6.00
CA ASN A 163 -2.69 -2.33 5.17
C ASN A 163 -2.89 -1.46 3.93
N THR A 164 -2.81 -0.14 4.06
CA THR A 164 -2.88 0.79 2.93
C THR A 164 -1.77 0.53 1.93
N LEU A 165 -0.53 0.34 2.39
CA LEU A 165 0.61 0.03 1.53
C LEU A 165 0.45 -1.33 0.83
N ALA A 166 -0.06 -2.34 1.53
CA ALA A 166 -0.31 -3.67 0.94
C ALA A 166 -1.37 -3.62 -0.17
N ASN A 167 -2.44 -2.84 0.03
CA ASN A 167 -3.48 -2.62 -0.99
C ASN A 167 -2.92 -1.88 -2.21
N LEU A 168 -2.15 -0.80 -1.98
CA LEU A 168 -1.51 -0.08 -3.07
C LEU A 168 -0.54 -0.99 -3.84
N GLY A 169 0.25 -1.81 -3.14
CA GLY A 169 1.17 -2.76 -3.77
C GLY A 169 0.45 -3.77 -4.64
N THR A 170 -0.70 -4.28 -4.19
CA THR A 170 -1.55 -5.19 -4.99
C THR A 170 -2.08 -4.51 -6.24
N GLN A 171 -2.58 -3.27 -6.12
CA GLN A 171 -3.10 -2.49 -7.25
C GLN A 171 -2.00 -2.12 -8.25
N THR A 172 -0.84 -1.65 -7.77
CA THR A 172 0.33 -1.37 -8.61
C THR A 172 0.79 -2.62 -9.34
N ALA A 173 0.86 -3.78 -8.68
CA ALA A 173 1.23 -5.03 -9.33
C ALA A 173 0.23 -5.45 -10.44
N GLN A 174 -1.07 -5.28 -10.21
CA GLN A 174 -2.11 -5.54 -11.21
C GLN A 174 -1.98 -4.61 -12.42
N ASN A 175 -1.88 -3.30 -12.19
CA ASN A 175 -1.75 -2.30 -13.26
C ASN A 175 -0.46 -2.48 -14.09
N ILE A 176 0.65 -2.81 -13.42
CA ILE A 176 1.91 -3.16 -14.10
C ILE A 176 1.72 -4.43 -14.92
N GLY A 177 1.08 -5.46 -14.37
CA GLY A 177 0.80 -6.72 -15.07
C GLY A 177 -0.02 -6.51 -16.34
N GLU A 178 -1.10 -5.72 -16.27
CA GLU A 178 -1.93 -5.35 -17.42
C GLU A 178 -1.14 -4.56 -18.47
N THR A 179 -0.35 -3.59 -18.04
CA THR A 179 0.51 -2.78 -18.91
C THR A 179 1.56 -3.64 -19.61
N TYR A 180 2.14 -4.60 -18.88
CA TYR A 180 3.14 -5.53 -19.40
C TYR A 180 2.54 -6.48 -20.44
N LEU A 181 1.35 -7.03 -20.19
CA LEU A 181 0.61 -7.84 -21.18
C LEU A 181 0.24 -7.02 -22.41
N GLY A 182 -0.21 -5.77 -22.23
CA GLY A 182 -0.50 -4.84 -23.32
C GLY A 182 0.72 -4.56 -24.19
N ALA A 183 1.88 -4.30 -23.58
CA ALA A 183 3.14 -4.11 -24.28
C ALA A 183 3.59 -5.38 -25.02
N GLY A 184 3.43 -6.55 -24.40
CA GLY A 184 3.71 -7.85 -25.03
C GLY A 184 2.87 -8.09 -26.27
N ASN A 185 1.56 -7.81 -26.18
CA ASN A 185 0.63 -7.91 -27.31
C ASN A 185 0.97 -6.91 -28.42
N ALA A 186 1.34 -5.67 -28.08
CA ALA A 186 1.78 -4.65 -29.05
C ALA A 186 3.03 -5.09 -29.83
N ARG A 187 4.05 -5.64 -29.13
CA ARG A 187 5.24 -6.22 -29.76
C ARG A 187 4.88 -7.40 -30.66
N ALA A 188 4.06 -8.33 -30.17
CA ALA A 188 3.62 -9.49 -30.94
C ALA A 188 2.83 -9.07 -32.20
N ALA A 189 1.93 -8.09 -32.08
CA ALA A 189 1.19 -7.52 -33.19
C ALA A 189 2.11 -6.79 -34.19
N GLY A 190 3.17 -6.14 -33.72
CA GLY A 190 4.22 -5.57 -34.58
C GLY A 190 4.94 -6.63 -35.41
N TYR A 191 5.36 -7.73 -34.79
CA TYR A 191 6.00 -8.86 -35.49
C TYR A 191 5.05 -9.56 -36.47
N ILE A 192 3.80 -9.83 -36.06
CA ILE A 192 2.79 -10.46 -36.91
C ILE A 192 2.39 -9.53 -38.05
N GLY A 193 2.23 -8.23 -37.79
CA GLY A 193 1.93 -7.21 -38.80
C GLY A 193 3.04 -7.08 -39.83
N GLN A 194 4.31 -7.13 -39.40
CA GLN A 194 5.45 -7.19 -40.31
C GLN A 194 5.46 -8.50 -41.13
N GLY A 195 5.21 -9.65 -40.51
CA GLY A 195 5.13 -10.94 -41.20
C GLY A 195 4.01 -11.01 -42.24
N ASN A 196 2.82 -10.48 -41.91
CA ASN A 196 1.70 -10.39 -42.83
C ASN A 196 1.94 -9.37 -43.95
N ALA A 197 2.57 -8.22 -43.66
CA ALA A 197 2.95 -7.24 -44.67
C ALA A 197 4.00 -7.79 -45.64
N ILE A 198 4.96 -8.58 -45.15
CA ILE A 198 5.93 -9.30 -46.00
C ILE A 198 5.21 -10.34 -46.85
N ASN A 199 4.35 -11.17 -46.27
CA ASN A 199 3.64 -12.20 -47.04
C ASN A 199 2.70 -11.61 -48.11
N GLN A 200 1.98 -10.54 -47.80
CA GLN A 200 1.12 -9.84 -48.77
C GLN A 200 1.97 -9.09 -49.81
N GLY A 201 3.05 -8.43 -49.40
CA GLY A 201 3.95 -7.70 -50.29
C GLY A 201 4.68 -8.61 -51.28
N VAL A 202 5.18 -9.75 -50.81
CA VAL A 202 5.79 -10.80 -51.65
C VAL A 202 4.74 -11.43 -52.58
N GLY A 203 3.52 -11.69 -52.08
CA GLY A 203 2.41 -12.21 -52.90
C GLY A 203 1.96 -11.24 -54.00
N SER A 204 1.97 -9.93 -53.75
CA SER A 204 1.66 -8.91 -54.76
C SER A 204 2.78 -8.73 -55.79
N LEU A 205 4.05 -8.76 -55.35
CA LEU A 205 5.21 -8.71 -56.26
C LEU A 205 5.28 -9.96 -57.15
N ALA A 206 5.05 -11.13 -56.59
CA ALA A 206 5.00 -12.39 -57.34
C ALA A 206 3.86 -12.39 -58.38
N ASN A 207 2.67 -11.89 -58.00
CA ASN A 207 1.55 -11.73 -58.94
C ASN A 207 1.84 -10.71 -60.04
N PHE A 208 2.46 -9.58 -59.71
CA PHE A 208 2.84 -8.57 -60.70
C PHE A 208 3.86 -9.12 -61.70
N TYR A 209 4.86 -9.86 -61.22
CA TYR A 209 5.88 -10.46 -62.08
C TYR A 209 5.30 -11.55 -62.98
N LEU A 210 4.42 -12.40 -62.46
CA LEU A 210 3.67 -13.39 -63.24
C LEU A 210 2.78 -12.72 -64.29
N GLN A 211 2.04 -11.67 -63.91
CA GLN A 211 1.17 -10.93 -64.82
C GLN A 211 1.95 -10.25 -65.96
N GLN A 212 3.11 -9.69 -65.67
CA GLN A 212 3.98 -9.08 -66.68
C GLN A 212 4.55 -10.14 -67.64
N GLN A 213 4.86 -11.33 -67.14
CA GLN A 213 5.28 -12.46 -67.98
C GLN A 213 4.15 -12.95 -68.89
N TYR A 214 2.90 -12.97 -68.42
CA TYR A 214 1.74 -13.29 -69.26
C TYR A 214 1.53 -12.23 -70.34
N LEU A 215 1.55 -10.94 -69.99
CA LEU A 215 1.39 -9.84 -70.95
C LEU A 215 2.47 -9.85 -72.03
N ASN A 216 3.73 -10.09 -71.69
CA ASN A 216 4.82 -10.19 -72.66
C ASN A 216 4.69 -11.40 -73.60
N ARG A 217 4.02 -12.46 -73.15
CA ARG A 217 3.76 -13.66 -73.97
C ARG A 217 2.58 -13.49 -74.94
N PHE A 218 1.68 -12.55 -74.66
CA PHE A 218 0.58 -12.18 -75.58
C PHE A 218 0.90 -10.94 -76.42
N ALA A 219 1.91 -10.15 -76.05
CA ALA A 219 2.33 -8.94 -76.77
C ALA A 219 3.30 -9.21 -77.92
N THR A 220 3.77 -10.44 -78.15
CA THR A 220 4.47 -10.79 -79.40
C THR A 220 3.44 -10.91 -80.52
N PRO A 221 3.34 -9.94 -81.44
CA PRO A 221 2.40 -10.04 -82.54
C PRO A 221 2.90 -11.16 -83.43
N THR A 222 2.08 -12.19 -83.66
CA THR A 222 2.31 -13.11 -84.77
C THR A 222 2.40 -12.27 -86.04
N PRO A 223 3.53 -12.27 -86.78
CA PRO A 223 3.62 -11.50 -88.01
C PRO A 223 2.53 -12.00 -88.96
N ALA A 224 1.67 -11.09 -89.42
CA ALA A 224 0.60 -11.40 -90.35
C ALA A 224 1.21 -12.05 -91.62
N PRO A 225 0.63 -13.16 -92.14
CA PRO A 225 1.14 -13.76 -93.35
C PRO A 225 1.03 -12.76 -94.50
N ALA A 226 2.16 -12.50 -95.17
CA ALA A 226 2.24 -11.59 -96.30
C ALA A 226 1.25 -12.03 -97.38
N ALA A 227 0.26 -11.17 -97.66
CA ALA A 227 -0.64 -11.31 -98.80
C ALA A 227 0.18 -11.15 -100.09
N GLY A 228 0.66 -12.27 -100.64
CA GLY A 228 1.24 -12.34 -101.97
C GLY A 228 0.14 -12.40 -103.02
N GLY A 229 -0.03 -11.32 -103.77
CA GLY A 229 -0.44 -11.35 -105.17
C GLY A 229 0.49 -10.44 -105.98
N PRO A 230 0.42 -10.37 -107.31
CA PRO A 230 -0.29 -11.20 -108.30
C PRO A 230 0.67 -11.83 -109.34
N GLY A 231 0.14 -12.72 -110.19
CA GLY A 231 0.84 -13.30 -111.35
C GLY A 231 -0.01 -14.35 -112.04
#